data_AF-A0A2G5V7E7-F1
#
_entry.id   AF-A0A2G5V7E7-F1
#
_cell.length_a   1.000
_cell.length_b   1.000
_cell.length_c   1.000
_cell.angle_alpha   90.00
_cell.angle_beta   90.00
_cell.angle_gamma   90.00
#
_symmetry.space_group_name_H-M   'P 1'
#
loop_
_entity.id
_entity.type
_entity.pdbx_description
1 polymer ?
#
loop_
_entity_poly.entity_id
_entity_poly.type
_entity_poly.pdbx_seq_one_letter_code
_entity_poly.pdbx_strand_id
1 'polypeptide(L)'
;MFQEDLPKRRESYTLGRFCFFEVIGKECSAETVEILSSNFNYDNLINVLTTLPGGLQDNCNRLYHSFNKLQCESLEEAIAEKEKEIDWVDTTQTNDTDLVQFLQMFEDAEKCIAKSCSYNDIHRLIFKSKKDWFELYSTEFFMCKRKMMLDKPSAQKFPCLGDHNIVGSKKDETCERYSKLKDCTKKVMEDVCGKKAIEDYDKTADIIKKHFDCK
;
A
#
# COMPACT_ATOMS: atom_id res chain seq x y z
N MET A 1 7.69 -9.66 12.62
CA MET A 1 6.31 -10.13 12.87
C MET A 1 5.82 -9.44 14.14
N PHE A 2 4.77 -8.62 14.01
CA PHE A 2 4.20 -7.85 15.12
C PHE A 2 3.64 -8.78 16.19
N GLN A 3 4.13 -8.65 17.43
CA GLN A 3 3.55 -9.38 18.55
C GLN A 3 2.42 -8.55 19.16
N GLU A 4 1.18 -8.95 18.89
CA GLU A 4 -0.02 -8.24 19.35
C GLU A 4 -0.38 -8.57 20.80
N ASP A 5 0.13 -9.69 21.30
CA ASP A 5 0.00 -10.13 22.69
C ASP A 5 0.95 -9.30 23.58
N LEU A 6 0.41 -8.35 24.34
CA LEU A 6 1.19 -7.42 25.17
C LEU A 6 2.10 -8.14 26.19
N PRO A 7 1.66 -9.18 26.91
CA PRO A 7 2.56 -10.03 27.70
C PRO A 7 3.73 -10.59 26.90
N LYS A 8 3.49 -11.21 25.74
CA LYS A 8 4.58 -11.76 24.91
C LYS A 8 5.48 -10.67 24.32
N ARG A 9 4.92 -9.51 24.01
CA ARG A 9 5.67 -8.33 23.55
C ARG A 9 6.61 -7.83 24.66
N ARG A 10 6.13 -7.79 25.90
CA ARG A 10 6.93 -7.46 27.08
C ARG A 10 8.07 -8.45 27.29
N GLU A 11 7.76 -9.74 27.22
CA GLU A 11 8.76 -10.80 27.30
C GLU A 11 9.82 -10.63 26.20
N SER A 12 9.40 -10.37 24.97
CA SER A 12 10.31 -10.16 23.82
C SER A 12 11.26 -8.97 24.05
N TYR A 13 10.76 -7.83 24.55
CA TYR A 13 11.64 -6.69 24.88
C TYR A 13 12.56 -6.99 26.07
N THR A 14 12.10 -7.78 27.03
CA THR A 14 12.91 -8.15 28.19
C THR A 14 14.08 -9.06 27.78
N LEU A 15 13.79 -10.10 27.00
CA LEU A 15 14.80 -11.03 26.48
C LEU A 15 15.72 -10.38 25.44
N GLY A 16 15.15 -9.51 24.59
CA GLY A 16 15.85 -8.79 23.52
C GLY A 16 16.59 -7.54 23.96
N ARG A 17 16.72 -7.29 25.27
CA ARG A 17 17.31 -6.05 25.82
C ARG A 17 18.68 -5.74 25.22
N PHE A 18 19.55 -6.73 25.11
CA PHE A 18 20.88 -6.54 24.53
C PHE A 18 20.80 -6.03 23.08
N CYS A 19 19.95 -6.65 22.25
CA CYS A 19 19.75 -6.23 20.86
C CYS A 19 19.23 -4.79 20.75
N PHE A 20 18.31 -4.38 21.64
CA PHE A 20 17.85 -3.00 21.70
C PHE A 20 19.01 -2.01 21.92
N PHE A 21 19.91 -2.30 22.86
CA PHE A 21 21.06 -1.44 23.15
C PHE A 21 22.10 -1.41 22.02
N GLU A 22 22.27 -2.51 21.28
CA GLU A 22 23.11 -2.51 20.08
C GLU A 22 22.57 -1.57 18.98
N VAL A 23 21.24 -1.48 18.83
CA VAL A 23 20.62 -0.60 17.84
C VAL A 23 20.70 0.86 18.29
N ILE A 24 20.24 1.19 19.51
CA ILE A 24 20.27 2.60 19.94
C ILE A 24 21.69 3.14 20.09
N GLY A 25 22.68 2.27 20.36
CA GLY A 25 24.10 2.65 20.36
C GLY A 25 24.62 3.13 19.00
N LYS A 26 23.96 2.74 17.90
CA LYS A 26 24.31 3.14 16.52
C LYS A 26 23.46 4.31 16.03
N GLU A 27 22.18 4.32 16.41
CA GLU A 27 21.17 5.24 15.86
C GLU A 27 20.92 6.48 16.72
N CYS A 28 21.26 6.44 18.02
CA CYS A 28 20.96 7.52 18.97
C CYS A 28 22.24 8.19 19.49
N SER A 29 22.08 9.39 20.05
CA SER A 29 23.17 10.08 20.75
C SER A 29 23.62 9.31 21.99
N ALA A 30 24.90 9.46 22.36
CA ALA A 30 25.46 8.85 23.56
C ALA A 30 24.67 9.19 24.84
N GLU A 31 24.16 10.43 24.93
CA GLU A 31 23.31 10.88 26.04
C GLU A 31 22.00 10.08 26.14
N THR A 32 21.30 9.87 25.02
CA THR A 32 20.07 9.06 24.99
C THR A 32 20.35 7.62 25.39
N VAL A 33 21.47 7.05 24.92
CA VAL A 33 21.90 5.70 25.28
C VAL A 33 22.16 5.60 26.78
N GLU A 34 22.88 6.56 27.36
CA GLU A 34 23.17 6.59 28.80
C GLU A 34 21.90 6.67 29.64
N ILE A 35 20.95 7.55 29.28
CA ILE A 35 19.66 7.68 29.96
C ILE A 35 18.90 6.35 29.92
N LEU A 36 18.78 5.73 28.76
CA LEU A 36 18.00 4.50 28.59
C LEU A 36 18.68 3.25 29.18
N SER A 37 20.00 3.26 29.34
CA SER A 37 20.78 2.10 29.82
C SER A 37 20.47 1.69 31.26
N SER A 38 19.94 2.60 32.09
CA SER A 38 19.53 2.26 33.44
C SER A 38 18.35 1.27 33.44
N ASN A 39 18.37 0.29 34.36
CA ASN A 39 17.27 -0.69 34.50
C ASN A 39 15.90 0.00 34.64
N PHE A 40 15.83 1.04 35.47
CA PHE A 40 14.59 1.77 35.71
C PHE A 40 14.03 2.44 34.44
N ASN A 41 14.88 3.11 33.65
CA ASN A 41 14.42 3.80 32.44
C ASN A 41 14.05 2.81 31.33
N TYR A 42 14.79 1.70 31.20
CA TYR A 42 14.45 0.65 30.26
C TYR A 42 13.11 -0.04 30.62
N ASP A 43 12.91 -0.37 31.90
CA ASP A 43 11.65 -0.96 32.37
C ASP A 43 10.47 -0.01 32.17
N ASN A 44 10.67 1.29 32.39
CA ASN A 44 9.66 2.32 32.09
C ASN A 44 9.33 2.40 30.60
N LEU A 45 10.34 2.34 29.73
CA LEU A 45 10.11 2.27 28.28
C LEU A 45 9.30 1.02 27.91
N ILE A 46 9.67 -0.16 28.43
CA ILE A 46 8.90 -1.38 28.21
C ILE A 46 7.46 -1.20 28.70
N ASN A 47 7.25 -0.64 29.90
CA ASN A 47 5.91 -0.37 30.42
C ASN A 47 5.09 0.50 29.45
N VAL A 48 5.70 1.57 28.92
CA VAL A 48 5.07 2.44 27.93
C VAL A 48 4.71 1.68 26.66
N LEU A 49 5.56 0.76 26.19
CA LEU A 49 5.36 0.00 24.94
C LEU A 49 4.38 -1.18 25.08
N THR A 50 4.16 -1.68 26.30
CA THR A 50 3.41 -2.93 26.52
C THR A 50 2.21 -2.79 27.43
N THR A 51 1.86 -1.58 27.85
CA THR A 51 0.68 -1.33 28.68
C THR A 51 -0.29 -0.48 27.88
N LEU A 52 -1.48 -1.02 27.61
CA LEU A 52 -2.53 -0.25 26.98
C LEU A 52 -2.90 0.95 27.87
N PRO A 53 -2.85 2.17 27.35
CA PRO A 53 -3.47 3.28 28.04
C PRO A 53 -4.98 3.03 28.17
N GLY A 54 -5.55 3.40 29.30
CA GLY A 54 -6.97 3.22 29.59
C GLY A 54 -7.57 4.44 30.29
N GLY A 55 -8.90 4.46 30.36
CA GLY A 55 -9.70 5.49 31.01
C GLY A 55 -10.24 6.56 30.05
N LEU A 56 -11.16 7.37 30.56
CA LEU A 56 -11.87 8.44 29.82
C LEU A 56 -10.96 9.54 29.23
N GLN A 57 -9.67 9.54 29.60
CA GLN A 57 -8.67 10.51 29.15
C GLN A 57 -7.74 9.97 28.05
N ASP A 58 -7.91 8.73 27.61
CA ASP A 58 -7.12 8.24 26.48
C ASP A 58 -7.62 8.86 25.17
N ASN A 59 -6.92 9.89 24.72
CA ASN A 59 -7.21 10.68 23.53
C ASN A 59 -6.19 10.46 22.42
N CYS A 60 -5.52 9.30 22.40
CA CYS A 60 -4.52 8.93 21.40
C CYS A 60 -3.20 9.72 21.45
N ASN A 61 -3.00 10.62 22.42
CA ASN A 61 -1.78 11.43 22.53
C ASN A 61 -0.72 10.85 23.48
N ARG A 62 -0.94 9.65 24.03
CA ARG A 62 0.02 8.99 24.91
C ARG A 62 1.13 8.33 24.10
N LEU A 63 2.33 8.26 24.68
CA LEU A 63 3.52 7.69 24.03
C LEU A 63 3.30 6.30 23.43
N TYR A 64 2.50 5.44 24.08
CA TYR A 64 2.10 4.14 23.53
C TYR A 64 1.54 4.25 22.11
N HIS A 65 0.62 5.18 21.89
CA HIS A 65 -0.03 5.41 20.59
C HIS A 65 0.94 6.02 19.57
N SER A 66 1.83 6.90 20.00
CA SER A 66 2.89 7.46 19.14
C SER A 66 3.87 6.37 18.67
N PHE A 67 4.30 5.49 19.56
CA PHE A 67 5.18 4.37 19.21
C PHE A 67 4.50 3.37 18.27
N ASN A 68 3.23 3.03 18.51
CA ASN A 68 2.49 2.17 17.58
C ASN A 68 2.27 2.86 16.23
N LYS A 69 2.07 4.19 16.20
CA LYS A 69 1.98 4.94 14.94
C LYS A 69 3.28 4.83 14.13
N LEU A 70 4.43 5.09 14.76
CA LEU A 70 5.76 4.98 14.13
C LEU A 70 6.01 3.58 13.57
N GLN A 71 5.50 2.53 14.22
CA GLN A 71 5.60 1.17 13.71
C GLN A 71 4.80 0.98 12.41
N CYS A 72 3.60 1.56 12.31
CA CYS A 72 2.84 1.52 11.07
C CYS A 72 3.49 2.40 9.99
N GLU A 73 4.02 3.57 10.35
CA GLU A 73 4.73 4.45 9.40
C GLU A 73 5.95 3.74 8.80
N SER A 74 6.69 2.96 9.59
CA SER A 74 7.79 2.13 9.09
C SER A 74 7.33 1.08 8.06
N LEU A 75 6.12 0.54 8.18
CA LEU A 75 5.55 -0.34 7.15
C LEU A 75 5.17 0.44 5.89
N GLU A 76 4.60 1.62 6.04
CA GLU A 76 4.27 2.51 4.91
C GLU A 76 5.54 2.93 4.14
N GLU A 77 6.63 3.21 4.86
CA GLU A 77 7.95 3.49 4.28
C GLU A 77 8.52 2.27 3.56
N ALA A 78 8.45 1.08 4.17
CA ALA A 78 8.90 -0.15 3.52
C ALA A 78 8.12 -0.44 2.22
N ILE A 79 6.81 -0.17 2.19
CA ILE A 79 6.01 -0.22 0.97
C ILE A 79 6.54 0.78 -0.06
N ALA A 80 6.79 2.03 0.33
CA ALA A 80 7.29 3.05 -0.58
C ALA A 80 8.69 2.71 -1.17
N GLU A 81 9.56 2.05 -0.40
CA GLU A 81 10.84 1.57 -0.93
C GLU A 81 10.66 0.37 -1.87
N LYS A 82 9.87 -0.63 -1.48
CA LYS A 82 9.59 -1.79 -2.35
C LYS A 82 8.92 -1.38 -3.66
N GLU A 83 8.07 -0.36 -3.64
CA GLU A 83 7.42 0.21 -4.84
C GLU A 83 8.45 0.68 -5.88
N LYS A 84 9.59 1.24 -5.45
CA LYS A 84 10.67 1.73 -6.33
C LYS A 84 11.47 0.60 -6.95
N GLU A 85 11.49 -0.58 -6.33
CA GLU A 85 12.22 -1.76 -6.80
C GLU A 85 11.44 -2.56 -7.84
N ILE A 86 10.11 -2.43 -7.87
CA ILE A 86 9.24 -3.22 -8.76
C ILE A 86 9.29 -2.64 -10.17
N ASP A 87 9.66 -3.47 -11.14
CA ASP A 87 9.45 -3.16 -12.56
C ASP A 87 7.99 -3.43 -12.94
N TRP A 88 7.17 -2.39 -12.78
CA TRP A 88 5.75 -2.38 -13.15
C TRP A 88 5.48 -2.60 -14.65
N VAL A 89 6.52 -2.61 -15.50
CA VAL A 89 6.45 -2.91 -16.94
C VAL A 89 6.72 -4.40 -17.24
N ASP A 90 7.43 -5.11 -16.36
CA ASP A 90 7.73 -6.55 -16.50
C ASP A 90 7.09 -7.48 -15.43
N THR A 91 6.34 -6.94 -14.45
CA THR A 91 5.47 -7.74 -13.55
C THR A 91 4.41 -8.52 -14.35
N THR A 92 4.72 -9.72 -14.84
CA THR A 92 4.09 -10.31 -16.03
C THR A 92 2.99 -11.31 -15.75
N GLN A 93 2.76 -11.68 -14.48
CA GLN A 93 1.84 -12.78 -14.16
C GLN A 93 1.04 -12.53 -12.89
N THR A 94 -0.17 -13.09 -12.85
CA THR A 94 -1.04 -13.18 -11.67
C THR A 94 -0.38 -13.85 -10.45
N ASN A 95 0.76 -14.52 -10.65
CA ASN A 95 1.57 -15.18 -9.62
C ASN A 95 2.97 -14.57 -9.47
N ASP A 96 3.17 -13.33 -9.93
CA ASP A 96 4.42 -12.62 -9.70
C ASP A 96 4.66 -12.49 -8.19
N THR A 97 5.75 -13.11 -7.73
CA THR A 97 6.06 -13.20 -6.31
C THR A 97 6.36 -11.82 -5.73
N ASP A 98 6.91 -10.89 -6.51
CA ASP A 98 7.15 -9.52 -6.06
C ASP A 98 5.84 -8.77 -5.85
N LEU A 99 4.85 -8.93 -6.75
CA LEU A 99 3.53 -8.32 -6.59
C LEU A 99 2.78 -8.90 -5.39
N VAL A 100 2.81 -10.22 -5.22
CA VAL A 100 2.16 -10.89 -4.08
C VAL A 100 2.77 -10.42 -2.76
N GLN A 101 4.10 -10.37 -2.67
CA GLN A 101 4.80 -9.86 -1.48
C GLN A 101 4.47 -8.39 -1.22
N PHE A 102 4.44 -7.57 -2.27
CA PHE A 102 4.11 -6.16 -2.18
C PHE A 102 2.69 -5.91 -1.67
N LEU A 103 1.69 -6.63 -2.19
CA LEU A 103 0.31 -6.54 -1.72
C LEU A 103 0.17 -7.05 -0.28
N GLN A 104 0.94 -8.07 0.12
CA GLN A 104 0.97 -8.54 1.51
C GLN A 104 1.50 -7.46 2.47
N MET A 105 2.46 -6.63 2.05
CA MET A 105 2.94 -5.51 2.87
C MET A 105 1.83 -4.49 3.13
N PHE A 106 0.97 -4.22 2.13
CA PHE A 106 -0.22 -3.39 2.32
C PHE A 106 -1.20 -3.98 3.34
N GLU A 107 -1.44 -5.29 3.31
CA GLU A 107 -2.31 -5.97 4.29
C GLU A 107 -1.78 -5.82 5.72
N ASP A 108 -0.47 -5.94 5.91
CA ASP A 108 0.15 -5.82 7.22
C ASP A 108 0.10 -4.37 7.74
N ALA A 109 0.36 -3.40 6.87
CA ALA A 109 0.23 -1.97 7.18
C ALA A 109 -1.23 -1.58 7.47
N GLU A 110 -2.19 -2.05 6.68
CA GLU A 110 -3.62 -1.77 6.88
C GLU A 110 -4.11 -2.27 8.25
N LYS A 111 -3.71 -3.48 8.64
CA LYS A 111 -4.01 -4.03 9.98
C LYS A 111 -3.43 -3.16 11.09
N CYS A 112 -2.21 -2.65 10.91
CA CYS A 112 -1.56 -1.75 11.87
C CYS A 112 -2.33 -0.42 11.99
N ILE A 113 -2.62 0.22 10.86
CA ILE A 113 -3.34 1.50 10.77
C ILE A 113 -4.76 1.37 11.35
N ALA A 114 -5.46 0.27 11.07
CA ALA A 114 -6.83 0.04 11.55
C ALA A 114 -6.90 -0.05 13.09
N LYS A 115 -5.87 -0.59 13.74
CA LYS A 115 -5.80 -0.71 15.20
C LYS A 115 -5.31 0.56 15.89
N SER A 116 -4.63 1.44 15.16
CA SER A 116 -4.07 2.66 15.70
C SER A 116 -5.09 3.80 15.65
N CYS A 117 -5.35 4.39 16.81
CA CYS A 117 -6.24 5.55 16.93
C CYS A 117 -5.54 6.87 16.57
N SER A 118 -4.24 6.84 16.29
CA SER A 118 -3.44 7.98 15.82
C SER A 118 -3.66 8.33 14.35
N TYR A 119 -4.38 7.47 13.60
CA TYR A 119 -4.76 7.73 12.21
C TYR A 119 -6.20 8.25 12.13
N ASN A 120 -6.41 9.23 11.26
CA ASN A 120 -7.74 9.73 10.94
C ASN A 120 -8.32 8.99 9.71
N ASP A 121 -9.60 9.20 9.45
CA ASP A 121 -10.31 8.50 8.37
C ASP A 121 -9.82 8.92 6.97
N ILE A 122 -9.33 10.15 6.82
CA ILE A 122 -8.76 10.63 5.56
C ILE A 122 -7.52 9.81 5.21
N HIS A 123 -6.60 9.61 6.16
CA HIS A 123 -5.40 8.78 5.96
C HIS A 123 -5.78 7.35 5.58
N ARG A 124 -6.73 6.75 6.32
CA ARG A 124 -7.22 5.39 6.03
C ARG A 124 -7.79 5.29 4.61
N LEU A 125 -8.56 6.28 4.17
CA LEU A 125 -9.12 6.32 2.82
C LEU A 125 -8.03 6.47 1.74
N ILE A 126 -7.02 7.31 1.97
CA ILE A 126 -5.89 7.49 1.06
C ILE A 126 -5.09 6.18 0.95
N PHE A 127 -4.76 5.56 2.09
CA PHE A 127 -4.02 4.31 2.14
C PHE A 127 -4.76 3.19 1.40
N LYS A 128 -6.07 3.04 1.67
CA LYS A 128 -6.91 2.08 0.95
C LYS A 128 -6.96 2.36 -0.55
N SER A 129 -7.12 3.62 -0.95
CA SER A 129 -7.12 3.99 -2.37
C SER A 129 -5.79 3.68 -3.07
N LYS A 130 -4.66 3.77 -2.34
CA LYS A 130 -3.34 3.38 -2.86
C LYS A 130 -3.27 1.86 -3.04
N LYS A 131 -3.73 1.08 -2.05
CA LYS A 131 -3.82 -0.38 -2.14
C LYS A 131 -4.69 -0.83 -3.33
N ASP A 132 -5.91 -0.32 -3.43
CA ASP A 132 -6.87 -0.65 -4.51
C ASP A 132 -6.24 -0.41 -5.90
N TRP A 133 -5.40 0.61 -6.05
CA TRP A 133 -4.69 0.90 -7.30
C TRP A 133 -3.67 -0.19 -7.65
N PHE A 134 -2.86 -0.63 -6.69
CA PHE A 134 -1.85 -1.66 -6.94
C PHE A 134 -2.45 -3.05 -7.10
N GLU A 135 -3.58 -3.34 -6.45
CA GLU A 135 -4.32 -4.59 -6.68
C GLU A 135 -4.74 -4.75 -8.15
N LEU A 136 -5.01 -3.65 -8.87
CA LEU A 136 -5.35 -3.70 -10.29
C LEU A 136 -4.26 -4.38 -11.12
N TYR A 137 -2.98 -4.29 -10.75
CA TYR A 137 -1.88 -4.92 -11.50
C TYR A 137 -1.97 -6.44 -11.54
N SER A 138 -2.66 -7.06 -10.58
CA SER A 138 -2.92 -8.50 -10.56
C SER A 138 -4.14 -8.93 -11.40
N THR A 139 -4.90 -7.99 -11.94
CA THR A 139 -6.15 -8.29 -12.66
C THR A 139 -5.92 -8.60 -14.14
N GLU A 140 -6.80 -9.43 -14.71
CA GLU A 140 -6.89 -9.71 -16.15
C GLU A 140 -7.03 -8.43 -16.99
N PHE A 141 -7.69 -7.41 -16.43
CA PHE A 141 -7.81 -6.10 -17.05
C PHE A 141 -6.44 -5.45 -17.26
N PHE A 142 -5.58 -5.44 -16.25
CA PHE A 142 -4.29 -4.75 -16.35
C PHE A 142 -3.28 -5.56 -17.18
N MET A 143 -3.32 -6.90 -17.07
CA MET A 143 -2.61 -7.77 -18.01
C MET A 143 -3.02 -7.49 -19.47
N CYS A 144 -4.31 -7.30 -19.73
CA CYS A 144 -4.80 -6.91 -21.04
C CYS A 144 -4.29 -5.53 -21.48
N LYS A 145 -4.31 -4.52 -20.59
CA LYS A 145 -3.78 -3.18 -20.88
C LYS A 145 -2.32 -3.26 -21.36
N ARG A 146 -1.49 -4.09 -20.72
CA ARG A 146 -0.09 -4.30 -21.12
C ARG A 146 0.03 -4.99 -22.48
N LYS A 147 -0.75 -6.04 -22.72
CA LYS A 147 -0.84 -6.68 -24.03
C LYS A 147 -1.20 -5.67 -25.11
N MET A 148 -2.17 -4.79 -24.85
CA MET A 148 -2.54 -3.73 -25.77
C MET A 148 -1.40 -2.74 -26.03
N MET A 149 -0.55 -2.40 -25.04
CA MET A 149 0.63 -1.55 -25.26
C MET A 149 1.61 -2.16 -26.27
N LEU A 150 1.71 -3.50 -26.33
CA LEU A 150 2.53 -4.24 -27.30
C LEU A 150 1.83 -4.36 -28.66
N ASP A 151 0.57 -4.79 -28.66
CA ASP A 151 -0.23 -5.04 -29.88
C ASP A 151 -0.62 -3.75 -30.61
N LYS A 152 -0.61 -2.61 -29.90
CA LYS A 152 -1.00 -1.27 -30.35
C LYS A 152 -2.26 -1.26 -31.22
N PRO A 153 -3.44 -1.61 -30.67
CA PRO A 153 -4.70 -1.59 -31.41
C PRO A 153 -4.94 -0.23 -32.06
N SER A 154 -5.29 -0.24 -33.34
CA SER A 154 -5.45 0.97 -34.14
C SER A 154 -6.88 1.12 -34.69
N ALA A 155 -7.19 2.35 -35.14
CA ALA A 155 -8.46 2.69 -35.76
C ALA A 155 -8.79 1.88 -37.03
N GLN A 156 -7.77 1.35 -37.71
CA GLN A 156 -7.96 0.50 -38.88
C GLN A 156 -8.71 -0.79 -38.54
N LYS A 157 -8.42 -1.39 -37.38
CA LYS A 157 -9.12 -2.59 -36.87
C LYS A 157 -10.33 -2.22 -36.02
N PHE A 158 -10.26 -1.08 -35.32
CA PHE A 158 -11.29 -0.62 -34.40
C PHE A 158 -11.72 0.82 -34.75
N PRO A 159 -12.63 1.01 -35.73
CA PRO A 159 -13.00 2.35 -36.21
C PRO A 159 -13.54 3.29 -35.13
N CYS A 160 -14.11 2.76 -34.05
CA CYS A 160 -14.61 3.55 -32.92
C CYS A 160 -13.51 4.28 -32.13
N LEU A 161 -12.24 3.94 -32.35
CA LEU A 161 -11.11 4.65 -31.73
C LEU A 161 -10.88 6.03 -32.36
N GLY A 162 -11.21 6.22 -33.64
CA GLY A 162 -10.83 7.44 -34.36
C GLY A 162 -9.33 7.74 -34.20
N ASP A 163 -8.96 8.96 -33.81
CA ASP A 163 -7.57 9.35 -33.57
C ASP A 163 -7.09 9.08 -32.13
N HIS A 164 -7.91 8.42 -31.30
CA HIS A 164 -7.60 8.21 -29.89
C HIS A 164 -6.49 7.19 -29.67
N ASN A 165 -5.50 7.56 -28.87
CA ASN A 165 -4.45 6.67 -28.42
C ASN A 165 -4.92 5.78 -27.25
N ILE A 166 -5.47 4.60 -27.55
CA ILE A 166 -5.99 3.65 -26.54
C ILE A 166 -4.92 3.06 -25.61
N VAL A 167 -3.64 3.24 -25.90
CA VAL A 167 -2.53 2.79 -25.03
C VAL A 167 -1.80 3.94 -24.34
N GLY A 168 -2.19 5.18 -24.64
CA GLY A 168 -1.61 6.38 -24.07
C GLY A 168 -1.77 6.45 -22.55
N SER A 169 -0.85 7.14 -21.89
CA SER A 169 -0.80 7.32 -20.43
C SER A 169 -1.12 8.75 -19.99
N LYS A 170 -1.41 9.68 -20.91
CA LYS A 170 -1.80 11.04 -20.53
C LYS A 170 -3.14 11.02 -19.82
N LYS A 171 -3.35 11.96 -18.90
CA LYS A 171 -4.60 12.08 -18.13
C LYS A 171 -5.82 12.18 -19.06
N ASP A 172 -5.80 13.08 -20.03
CA ASP A 172 -6.94 13.28 -20.95
C ASP A 172 -7.24 12.04 -21.79
N GLU A 173 -6.20 11.36 -22.30
CA GLU A 173 -6.33 10.10 -23.03
C GLU A 173 -6.93 9.00 -22.13
N THR A 174 -6.45 8.89 -20.89
CA THR A 174 -6.96 7.93 -19.91
C THR A 174 -8.43 8.21 -19.57
N CYS A 175 -8.77 9.47 -19.30
CA CYS A 175 -10.13 9.86 -18.96
C CYS A 175 -11.10 9.63 -20.11
N GLU A 176 -10.75 10.02 -21.34
CA GLU A 176 -11.58 9.81 -22.53
C GLU A 176 -11.84 8.31 -22.78
N ARG A 177 -10.80 7.48 -22.63
CA ARG A 177 -10.88 6.02 -22.78
C ARG A 177 -11.94 5.38 -21.87
N TYR A 178 -11.94 5.77 -20.60
CA TYR A 178 -12.82 5.17 -19.57
C TYR A 178 -14.15 5.91 -19.39
N SER A 179 -14.39 6.98 -20.15
CA SER A 179 -15.66 7.74 -20.17
C SER A 179 -16.33 7.65 -21.54
N LYS A 180 -15.95 8.51 -22.48
CA LYS A 180 -16.57 8.65 -23.81
C LYS A 180 -16.38 7.41 -24.67
N LEU A 181 -15.21 6.79 -24.59
CA LEU A 181 -14.85 5.61 -25.38
C LEU A 181 -15.00 4.31 -24.59
N LYS A 182 -15.80 4.31 -23.52
CA LYS A 182 -16.02 3.15 -22.65
C LYS A 182 -16.36 1.88 -23.44
N ASP A 183 -17.38 1.95 -24.30
CA ASP A 183 -17.86 0.78 -25.04
C ASP A 183 -16.85 0.32 -26.10
N CYS A 184 -16.19 1.28 -26.77
CA CYS A 184 -15.11 0.98 -27.72
C CYS A 184 -13.94 0.29 -27.01
N THR A 185 -13.54 0.78 -25.84
CA THR A 185 -12.46 0.22 -25.03
C THR A 185 -12.82 -1.19 -24.55
N LYS A 186 -14.04 -1.41 -24.05
CA LYS A 186 -14.52 -2.77 -23.69
C LYS A 186 -14.39 -3.73 -24.87
N LYS A 187 -14.87 -3.32 -26.05
CA LYS A 187 -14.79 -4.14 -27.27
C LYS A 187 -13.34 -4.46 -27.66
N VAL A 188 -12.45 -3.46 -27.65
CA VAL A 188 -11.03 -3.67 -27.99
C VAL A 188 -10.39 -4.64 -26.99
N MET A 189 -10.65 -4.47 -25.69
CA MET A 189 -10.12 -5.36 -24.65
C MET A 189 -10.65 -6.79 -24.79
N GLU A 190 -11.94 -6.98 -25.05
CA GLU A 190 -12.53 -8.30 -25.30
C GLU A 190 -11.94 -8.96 -26.54
N ASP A 191 -11.78 -8.22 -27.65
CA ASP A 191 -11.25 -8.76 -28.90
C ASP A 191 -9.75 -9.10 -28.81
N VAL A 192 -8.97 -8.35 -28.02
CA VAL A 192 -7.52 -8.56 -27.87
C VAL A 192 -7.21 -9.61 -26.79
N CYS A 193 -7.99 -9.65 -25.70
CA CYS A 193 -7.63 -10.39 -24.48
C CYS A 193 -8.69 -11.41 -24.05
N GLY A 194 -9.90 -11.36 -24.60
CA GLY A 194 -11.03 -12.21 -24.23
C GLY A 194 -11.88 -11.64 -23.09
N LYS A 195 -12.99 -12.33 -22.80
CA LYS A 195 -14.04 -11.88 -21.87
C LYS A 195 -13.58 -11.65 -20.43
N LYS A 196 -12.59 -12.41 -19.95
CA LYS A 196 -12.08 -12.28 -18.58
C LYS A 196 -11.50 -10.88 -18.31
N ALA A 197 -10.88 -10.25 -19.32
CA ALA A 197 -10.30 -8.92 -19.18
C ALA A 197 -11.34 -7.81 -18.95
N ILE A 198 -12.63 -8.08 -19.23
CA ILE A 198 -13.71 -7.10 -19.11
C ILE A 198 -14.75 -7.46 -18.05
N GLU A 199 -14.57 -8.54 -17.28
CA GLU A 199 -15.53 -9.04 -16.29
C GLU A 199 -15.86 -7.96 -15.23
N ASP A 200 -14.82 -7.33 -14.68
CA ASP A 200 -14.94 -6.24 -13.70
C ASP A 200 -14.66 -4.86 -14.30
N TYR A 201 -14.84 -4.70 -15.62
CA TYR A 201 -14.41 -3.48 -16.32
C TYR A 201 -14.93 -2.20 -15.68
N ASP A 202 -16.22 -2.16 -15.31
CA ASP A 202 -16.84 -0.92 -14.80
C ASP A 202 -16.27 -0.51 -13.45
N LYS A 203 -16.06 -1.48 -12.56
CA LYS A 203 -15.39 -1.26 -11.26
C LYS A 203 -13.96 -0.77 -11.46
N THR A 204 -13.19 -1.41 -12.33
CA THR A 204 -11.81 -1.02 -12.62
C THR A 204 -11.73 0.37 -13.28
N ALA A 205 -12.63 0.67 -14.22
CA ALA A 205 -12.71 1.97 -14.85
C ALA A 205 -13.03 3.08 -13.84
N ASP A 206 -13.88 2.81 -12.85
CA ASP A 206 -14.19 3.78 -11.79
C ASP A 206 -12.98 4.04 -10.88
N ILE A 207 -12.21 3.01 -10.52
CA ILE A 207 -10.96 3.17 -9.76
C ILE A 207 -9.96 4.03 -10.55
N ILE A 208 -9.77 3.74 -11.85
CA ILE A 208 -8.85 4.50 -12.71
C ILE A 208 -9.30 5.95 -12.84
N LYS A 209 -10.59 6.21 -13.12
CA LYS A 209 -11.11 7.58 -13.24
C LYS A 209 -10.91 8.37 -11.96
N LYS A 210 -11.13 7.75 -10.80
CA LYS A 210 -10.90 8.38 -9.49
C LYS A 210 -9.42 8.69 -9.27
N HIS A 211 -8.52 7.75 -9.60
CA HIS A 211 -7.07 7.95 -9.47
C HIS A 211 -6.57 9.11 -10.33
N PHE A 212 -7.07 9.24 -11.56
CA PHE A 212 -6.67 10.31 -12.49
C PHE A 212 -7.49 11.60 -12.33
N ASP A 213 -8.47 11.66 -11.43
CA ASP A 213 -9.39 12.80 -11.28
C ASP A 213 -10.04 13.20 -12.61
N CYS A 214 -10.67 12.21 -13.26
CA CYS A 214 -11.41 12.40 -14.49
C CYS A 214 -12.77 13.06 -14.20
N LYS A 215 -13.08 14.14 -14.93
CA LYS A 215 -14.34 14.87 -14.83
C LYS A 215 -15.47 14.20 -15.60
#